data_AF-A0A2L0I1D2-F1
#
_entry.id   AF-A0A2L0I1D2-F1
#
_cell.length_a   1.000
_cell.length_b   1.000
_cell.length_c   1.000
_cell.angle_alpha   90.00
_cell.angle_beta   90.00
_cell.angle_gamma   90.00
#
_symmetry.space_group_name_H-M   'P 1'
#
loop_
_entity.id
_entity.type
_entity.pdbx_description
1 polymer ?
#
loop_
_entity_poly.entity_id
_entity_poly.type
_entity_poly.pdbx_seq_one_letter_code
_entity_poly.pdbx_strand_id
1 'polypeptide(L)'
;MSKNPDDEILSLLADMTEKEIEQYLLSLDEDEHREVLKLLANAPIWFPLEGPQMAAYLSTADVIGYGGAAGGGKTDLLAGLALNIHKRVLIVRREKAQTDGIVQRIEEIVGHKNGFNSQKSAWRLDNGRLLEFGGLDNIGDEKRWQGRAHDLKALDEATEIRESQARFIMGWNRTSDPNIKPKCLLTFNPPTTAEGRWVLDYFAPWLQKGYPNPAQPGELRYFAMIGGKEQEVARPEQFVLVDGEPCYEFDPEQFKPEFIIKPKSRTFIPARVTDNKYYMETGYMNTLQSLPEPLRSQMLYGDFSAGIEDDPWQIIPTAWVEAAQARWKPYEEMRMLNRGVFEMDSYGLDVARGGRDETIGYARYQYWYADADLLAGADSLDGPCVASFAVGNTRDHAPIHIDVIGVGASPYDFLNQSGMHVVPVDVRQAATSFDRSGQLSFFNLRSQLWWQFREALDPAYGSIVALPDDPKLLADLTAPRWSLQGKNIKAESREDIVKRIGRSPDRGSAIIMAQIDTPKRHIMQMVHGSRARREYDPYE
;
A
#
# COMPACT_ATOMS: atom_id res chain seq x y z
N MET A 1 -58.00 -9.60 -22.12
CA MET A 1 -56.60 -9.76 -22.54
C MET A 1 -56.07 -10.94 -21.74
N SER A 2 -55.97 -12.12 -22.34
CA SER A 2 -55.33 -13.25 -21.66
C SER A 2 -53.85 -12.91 -21.53
N LYS A 3 -53.31 -13.01 -20.32
CA LYS A 3 -51.86 -12.92 -20.12
C LYS A 3 -51.20 -14.01 -20.99
N ASN A 4 -50.05 -13.70 -21.57
CA ASN A 4 -49.27 -14.68 -22.30
C ASN A 4 -48.97 -15.85 -21.33
N PRO A 5 -49.06 -17.14 -21.73
CA PRO A 5 -48.74 -18.25 -20.83
C PRO A 5 -47.37 -18.12 -20.15
N ASP A 6 -46.42 -17.49 -20.84
CA ASP A 6 -45.10 -17.14 -20.32
C ASP A 6 -45.15 -16.17 -19.13
N ASP A 7 -46.08 -15.20 -19.11
CA ASP A 7 -46.25 -14.24 -18.02
C ASP A 7 -46.88 -14.87 -16.77
N GLU A 8 -47.70 -15.91 -16.93
CA GLU A 8 -48.26 -16.66 -15.80
C GLU A 8 -47.20 -17.55 -15.16
N ILE A 9 -46.37 -18.24 -15.96
CA ILE A 9 -45.25 -19.04 -15.46
C ILE A 9 -44.21 -18.18 -14.76
N LEU A 10 -43.84 -17.02 -15.32
CA LEU A 10 -42.91 -16.09 -14.70
C LEU A 10 -43.46 -15.49 -13.40
N SER A 11 -44.77 -15.20 -13.33
CA SER A 11 -45.43 -14.77 -12.10
C SER A 11 -45.45 -15.88 -11.04
N LEU A 12 -45.59 -17.14 -11.45
CA LEU A 12 -45.63 -18.29 -10.55
C LEU A 12 -44.24 -18.59 -9.99
N LEU A 13 -43.20 -18.52 -10.83
CA LEU A 13 -41.80 -18.65 -10.43
C LEU A 13 -41.31 -17.50 -9.55
N ALA A 14 -41.83 -16.28 -9.75
CA ALA A 14 -41.47 -15.12 -8.94
C ALA A 14 -41.89 -15.24 -7.46
N ASP A 15 -42.92 -16.03 -7.18
CA ASP A 15 -43.43 -16.28 -5.83
C ASP A 15 -42.83 -17.55 -5.18
N MET A 16 -42.03 -18.32 -5.92
CA MET A 16 -41.39 -19.55 -5.44
C MET A 16 -40.03 -19.27 -4.80
N THR A 17 -39.75 -19.94 -3.69
CA THR A 17 -38.42 -20.01 -3.10
C THR A 17 -37.46 -20.82 -3.98
N GLU A 18 -36.14 -20.60 -3.85
CA GLU A 18 -35.16 -21.37 -4.64
C GLU A 18 -35.31 -22.89 -4.49
N LYS A 19 -35.65 -23.38 -3.29
CA LYS A 19 -35.91 -24.81 -3.06
C LYS A 19 -37.15 -25.30 -3.80
N GLU A 20 -38.19 -24.48 -3.89
CA GLU A 20 -39.39 -24.81 -4.64
C GLU A 20 -39.10 -24.81 -6.14
N ILE A 21 -38.27 -23.87 -6.62
CA ILE A 21 -37.80 -23.85 -8.02
C ILE A 21 -36.96 -25.09 -8.32
N GLU A 22 -36.03 -25.47 -7.44
CA GLU A 22 -35.18 -26.66 -7.62
C GLU A 22 -36.02 -27.95 -7.61
N GLN A 23 -36.95 -28.10 -6.67
CA GLN A 23 -37.88 -29.23 -6.63
C GLN A 23 -38.79 -29.27 -7.87
N TYR A 24 -39.25 -28.11 -8.34
CA TYR A 24 -40.04 -28.00 -9.55
C TYR A 24 -39.23 -28.42 -10.77
N LEU A 25 -38.01 -27.91 -10.95
CA LEU A 25 -37.10 -28.31 -12.03
C LEU A 25 -36.80 -29.82 -12.01
N LEU A 26 -36.65 -30.42 -10.83
CA LEU A 26 -36.46 -31.87 -10.68
C LEU A 26 -37.72 -32.68 -11.00
N SER A 27 -38.90 -32.06 -10.95
CA SER A 27 -40.19 -32.71 -11.25
C SER A 27 -40.59 -32.66 -12.72
N LEU A 28 -39.94 -31.81 -13.52
CA LEU A 28 -40.23 -31.63 -14.94
C LEU A 28 -39.92 -32.91 -15.75
N ASP A 29 -40.73 -33.18 -16.78
CA ASP A 29 -40.46 -34.26 -17.73
C ASP A 29 -39.44 -33.88 -18.82
N GLU A 30 -39.08 -34.81 -19.70
CA GLU A 30 -38.05 -34.57 -20.75
C GLU A 30 -38.43 -33.50 -21.78
N ASP A 31 -39.73 -33.30 -22.06
CA ASP A 31 -40.19 -32.29 -23.02
C ASP A 31 -40.21 -30.91 -22.34
N GLU A 32 -40.63 -30.83 -21.08
CA GLU A 32 -40.58 -29.62 -20.26
C GLU A 32 -39.14 -29.17 -19.98
N HIS A 33 -38.23 -30.10 -19.66
CA HIS A 33 -36.79 -29.82 -19.55
C HIS A 33 -36.23 -29.23 -20.84
N ARG A 34 -36.64 -29.76 -22.00
CA ARG A 34 -36.20 -29.23 -23.31
C ARG A 34 -36.69 -27.81 -23.56
N GLU A 35 -37.90 -27.46 -23.13
CA GLU A 35 -38.36 -26.07 -23.24
C GLU A 35 -37.66 -25.13 -22.26
N VAL A 36 -37.41 -25.54 -21.02
CA VAL A 36 -36.60 -24.75 -20.08
C VAL A 36 -35.20 -24.49 -20.65
N LEU A 37 -34.55 -25.50 -21.22
CA LEU A 37 -33.24 -25.34 -21.87
C LEU A 37 -33.28 -24.38 -23.07
N LYS A 38 -34.38 -24.36 -23.84
CA LYS A 38 -34.56 -23.38 -24.93
C LYS A 38 -34.74 -21.97 -24.39
N LEU A 39 -35.51 -21.78 -23.32
CA LEU A 39 -35.70 -20.48 -22.66
C LEU A 39 -34.37 -19.96 -22.07
N LEU A 40 -33.55 -20.85 -21.52
CA LEU A 40 -32.24 -20.53 -20.97
C LEU A 40 -31.12 -20.43 -22.02
N ALA A 41 -31.40 -20.69 -23.30
CA ALA A 41 -30.36 -20.70 -24.35
C ALA A 41 -29.63 -19.34 -24.50
N ASN A 42 -30.31 -18.23 -24.14
CA ASN A 42 -29.74 -16.88 -24.15
C ASN A 42 -29.38 -16.36 -22.76
N ALA A 43 -29.56 -17.18 -21.71
CA ALA A 43 -29.21 -16.80 -20.36
C ALA A 43 -27.67 -16.69 -20.21
N PRO A 44 -27.18 -15.79 -19.34
CA PRO A 44 -25.79 -15.81 -18.93
C PRO A 44 -25.41 -17.18 -18.36
N ILE A 45 -24.19 -17.66 -18.65
CA ILE A 45 -23.71 -18.96 -18.16
C ILE A 45 -23.49 -18.98 -16.64
N TRP A 46 -23.45 -17.80 -16.03
CA TRP A 46 -23.22 -17.62 -14.60
C TRP A 46 -24.05 -16.44 -14.10
N PHE A 47 -24.60 -16.54 -12.89
CA PHE A 47 -25.36 -15.50 -12.24
C PHE A 47 -24.70 -15.10 -10.91
N PRO A 48 -24.60 -13.79 -10.60
CA PRO A 48 -24.10 -13.36 -9.30
C PRO A 48 -25.12 -13.64 -8.20
N LEU A 49 -24.61 -13.95 -7.02
CA LEU A 49 -25.35 -13.95 -5.78
C LEU A 49 -25.91 -12.55 -5.49
N GLU A 50 -27.11 -12.51 -4.92
CA GLU A 50 -27.70 -11.27 -4.41
C GLU A 50 -26.81 -10.60 -3.37
N GLY A 51 -26.99 -9.29 -3.21
CA GLY A 51 -26.19 -8.49 -2.28
C GLY A 51 -24.83 -8.07 -2.87
N PRO A 52 -23.71 -8.19 -2.13
CA PRO A 52 -22.42 -7.64 -2.53
C PRO A 52 -21.92 -8.11 -3.90
N GLN A 53 -22.09 -9.40 -4.23
CA GLN A 53 -21.57 -9.94 -5.50
C GLN A 53 -22.30 -9.33 -6.70
N MET A 54 -23.64 -9.24 -6.63
CA MET A 54 -24.46 -8.53 -7.61
C MET A 54 -24.09 -7.05 -7.72
N ALA A 55 -23.90 -6.36 -6.59
CA ALA A 55 -23.50 -4.96 -6.57
C ALA A 55 -22.17 -4.72 -7.30
N ALA A 56 -21.19 -5.61 -7.09
CA ALA A 56 -19.89 -5.54 -7.77
C ALA A 56 -19.99 -5.90 -9.25
N TYR A 57 -20.79 -6.91 -9.60
CA TYR A 57 -21.04 -7.32 -10.99
C TYR A 57 -21.66 -6.17 -11.81
N LEU A 58 -22.65 -5.48 -11.25
CA LEU A 58 -23.38 -4.38 -11.88
C LEU A 58 -22.69 -3.01 -11.77
N SER A 59 -21.66 -2.88 -10.93
CA SER A 59 -21.00 -1.59 -10.68
C SER A 59 -20.51 -0.92 -11.96
N THR A 60 -20.70 0.39 -12.06
CA THR A 60 -20.22 1.20 -13.19
C THR A 60 -18.84 1.81 -12.93
N ALA A 61 -18.17 1.50 -11.82
CA ALA A 61 -16.84 2.05 -11.53
C ALA A 61 -15.78 1.62 -12.56
N ASP A 62 -14.76 2.45 -12.76
CA ASP A 62 -13.59 2.10 -13.57
C ASP A 62 -12.69 1.12 -12.80
N VAL A 63 -12.64 1.26 -11.46
CA VAL A 63 -11.91 0.36 -10.56
C VAL A 63 -12.82 -0.12 -9.43
N ILE A 64 -12.94 -1.43 -9.28
CA ILE A 64 -13.80 -2.09 -8.29
C ILE A 64 -12.90 -2.85 -7.32
N GLY A 65 -12.94 -2.49 -6.04
CA GLY A 65 -12.44 -3.31 -4.95
C GLY A 65 -13.55 -4.22 -4.44
N TYR A 66 -13.29 -5.53 -4.31
CA TYR A 66 -14.28 -6.49 -3.83
C TYR A 66 -13.68 -7.47 -2.84
N GLY A 67 -14.37 -7.70 -1.71
CA GLY A 67 -13.98 -8.72 -0.73
C GLY A 67 -13.84 -8.17 0.67
N GLY A 68 -12.71 -8.38 1.31
CA GLY A 68 -12.54 -8.07 2.73
C GLY A 68 -12.70 -9.27 3.65
N ALA A 69 -13.34 -10.37 3.27
CA ALA A 69 -13.30 -11.60 4.06
C ALA A 69 -13.24 -12.85 3.18
N ALA A 70 -12.80 -13.96 3.77
CA ALA A 70 -12.76 -15.25 3.10
C ALA A 70 -14.18 -15.73 2.74
N GLY A 71 -14.32 -16.49 1.66
CA GLY A 71 -15.59 -17.09 1.24
C GLY A 71 -16.61 -16.14 0.59
N GLY A 72 -16.33 -14.85 0.45
CA GLY A 72 -17.27 -13.88 -0.16
C GLY A 72 -17.52 -14.01 -1.68
N GLY A 73 -17.11 -15.10 -2.34
CA GLY A 73 -17.39 -15.33 -3.76
C GLY A 73 -16.53 -14.51 -4.74
N LYS A 74 -15.29 -14.18 -4.36
CA LYS A 74 -14.35 -13.39 -5.18
C LYS A 74 -14.03 -14.05 -6.52
N THR A 75 -13.65 -15.33 -6.49
CA THR A 75 -13.29 -16.10 -7.68
C THR A 75 -14.46 -16.23 -8.66
N ASP A 76 -15.67 -16.48 -8.15
CA ASP A 76 -16.88 -16.55 -8.96
C ASP A 76 -17.25 -15.21 -9.60
N LEU A 77 -17.11 -14.10 -8.88
CA LEU A 77 -17.33 -12.76 -9.47
C LEU A 77 -16.40 -12.51 -10.65
N LEU A 78 -15.13 -12.86 -10.50
CA LEU A 78 -14.12 -12.74 -11.55
C LEU A 78 -14.48 -13.61 -12.76
N ALA A 79 -14.84 -14.88 -12.53
CA ALA A 79 -15.27 -15.79 -13.59
C ALA A 79 -16.52 -15.28 -14.31
N GLY A 80 -17.54 -14.83 -13.57
CA GLY A 80 -18.77 -14.26 -14.10
C GLY A 80 -18.56 -13.05 -14.99
N LEU A 81 -17.75 -12.08 -14.55
CA LEU A 81 -17.39 -10.92 -15.36
C LEU A 81 -16.64 -11.34 -16.64
N ALA A 82 -15.72 -12.29 -16.53
CA ALA A 82 -14.92 -12.78 -17.65
C ALA A 82 -15.74 -13.56 -18.68
N LEU A 83 -16.76 -14.30 -18.24
CA LEU A 83 -17.58 -15.15 -19.10
C LEU A 83 -18.78 -14.41 -19.71
N ASN A 84 -19.36 -13.45 -18.98
CA ASN A 84 -20.60 -12.80 -19.40
C ASN A 84 -20.38 -11.45 -20.09
N ILE A 85 -19.50 -10.60 -19.57
CA ILE A 85 -19.42 -9.19 -19.98
C ILE A 85 -18.19 -8.93 -20.85
N HIS A 86 -17.03 -9.36 -20.36
CA HIS A 86 -15.75 -8.95 -20.90
C HIS A 86 -15.26 -9.88 -22.01
N LYS A 87 -14.50 -9.34 -22.97
CA LYS A 87 -14.04 -10.08 -24.17
C LYS A 87 -12.56 -10.45 -24.12
N ARG A 88 -11.73 -9.56 -23.59
CA ARG A 88 -10.28 -9.74 -23.42
C ARG A 88 -9.96 -9.47 -21.97
N VAL A 89 -9.65 -10.53 -21.25
CA VAL A 89 -9.51 -10.55 -19.81
C VAL A 89 -8.07 -10.90 -19.46
N LEU A 90 -7.48 -10.15 -18.54
CA LEU A 90 -6.24 -10.52 -17.87
C LEU A 90 -6.56 -10.80 -16.40
N ILE A 91 -6.21 -12.00 -15.93
CA ILE A 91 -6.29 -12.39 -14.52
C ILE A 91 -4.86 -12.57 -14.02
N VAL A 92 -4.49 -11.86 -12.96
CA VAL A 92 -3.17 -11.98 -12.34
C VAL A 92 -3.28 -12.27 -10.86
N ARG A 93 -2.29 -13.01 -10.36
CA ARG A 93 -1.96 -13.15 -8.95
C ARG A 93 -0.47 -12.84 -8.74
N ARG A 94 0.02 -12.91 -7.51
CA ARG A 94 1.47 -12.85 -7.23
C ARG A 94 2.16 -13.97 -7.99
N GLU A 95 1.86 -15.22 -7.65
CA GLU A 95 2.43 -16.39 -8.34
C GLU A 95 1.51 -16.88 -9.45
N LYS A 96 2.09 -17.12 -10.63
CA LYS A 96 1.32 -17.62 -11.78
C LYS A 96 0.60 -18.93 -11.46
N ALA A 97 1.24 -19.84 -10.73
CA ALA A 97 0.66 -21.13 -10.34
C ALA A 97 -0.63 -20.98 -9.52
N GLN A 98 -0.77 -19.89 -8.76
CA GLN A 98 -1.99 -19.63 -7.99
C GLN A 98 -3.21 -19.36 -8.88
N THR A 99 -3.02 -19.05 -10.17
CA THR A 99 -4.15 -18.87 -11.12
C THR A 99 -4.82 -20.18 -11.51
N ASP A 100 -4.22 -21.34 -11.23
CA ASP A 100 -4.76 -22.65 -11.61
C ASP A 100 -6.12 -22.94 -10.97
N GLY A 101 -6.34 -22.50 -9.72
CA GLY A 101 -7.65 -22.62 -9.07
C GLY A 101 -8.75 -21.82 -9.77
N ILE A 102 -8.41 -20.67 -10.35
CA ILE A 102 -9.34 -19.85 -11.13
C ILE A 102 -9.64 -20.54 -12.46
N VAL A 103 -8.64 -21.12 -13.12
CA VAL A 103 -8.82 -21.91 -14.34
C VAL A 103 -9.76 -23.09 -14.09
N GLN A 104 -9.54 -23.84 -13.00
CA GLN A 104 -10.41 -24.97 -12.63
C GLN A 104 -11.84 -24.50 -12.38
N ARG A 105 -12.03 -23.39 -11.66
CA ARG A 105 -13.38 -22.86 -11.42
C ARG A 105 -14.09 -22.44 -12.71
N ILE A 106 -13.37 -21.83 -13.66
CA ILE A 106 -13.93 -21.50 -14.97
C ILE A 106 -14.25 -22.78 -15.77
N GLU A 107 -13.42 -23.81 -15.67
CA GLU A 107 -13.67 -25.13 -16.28
C GLU A 107 -14.94 -25.78 -15.74
N GLU A 108 -15.20 -25.68 -14.43
CA GLU A 108 -16.45 -26.16 -13.83
C GLU A 108 -17.67 -25.40 -14.36
N ILE A 109 -17.59 -24.07 -14.49
CA ILE A 109 -18.71 -23.24 -14.98
C ILE A 109 -18.98 -23.50 -16.47
N VAL A 110 -17.91 -23.59 -17.29
CA VAL A 110 -18.02 -23.80 -18.74
C VAL A 110 -18.31 -25.28 -19.06
N GLY A 111 -17.98 -26.21 -18.16
CA GLY A 111 -18.17 -27.65 -18.30
C GLY A 111 -17.13 -28.35 -19.17
N HIS A 112 -16.10 -27.64 -19.66
CA HIS A 112 -15.03 -28.21 -20.48
C HIS A 112 -13.77 -27.34 -20.46
N LYS A 113 -12.66 -27.87 -21.00
CA LYS A 113 -11.37 -27.15 -21.15
C LYS A 113 -10.98 -26.79 -22.59
N ASN A 114 -11.91 -26.92 -23.54
CA ASN A 114 -11.65 -26.65 -24.96
C ASN A 114 -11.10 -25.24 -25.18
N GLY A 115 -10.04 -25.12 -25.99
CA GLY A 115 -9.39 -23.84 -26.29
C GLY A 115 -8.44 -23.31 -25.21
N PHE A 116 -8.29 -23.99 -24.08
CA PHE A 116 -7.28 -23.66 -23.08
C PHE A 116 -5.89 -24.12 -23.51
N ASN A 117 -4.90 -23.24 -23.36
CA ASN A 117 -3.49 -23.53 -23.61
C ASN A 117 -2.67 -23.19 -22.37
N SER A 118 -2.26 -24.22 -21.62
CA SER A 118 -1.50 -24.07 -20.37
C SER A 118 -0.13 -23.40 -20.58
N GLN A 119 0.58 -23.75 -21.66
CA GLN A 119 1.90 -23.19 -21.99
C GLN A 119 1.84 -21.67 -22.24
N LYS A 120 0.84 -21.23 -23.01
CA LYS A 120 0.59 -19.80 -23.28
C LYS A 120 -0.11 -19.11 -22.10
N SER A 121 -0.73 -19.90 -21.23
CA SER A 121 -1.56 -19.46 -20.11
C SER A 121 -2.68 -18.55 -20.59
N ALA A 122 -3.38 -19.06 -21.59
CA ALA A 122 -4.46 -18.36 -22.26
C ALA A 122 -5.58 -19.34 -22.62
N TRP A 123 -6.81 -18.87 -22.53
CA TRP A 123 -8.01 -19.60 -22.88
C TRP A 123 -8.77 -18.82 -23.96
N ARG A 124 -8.96 -19.45 -25.11
CA ARG A 124 -9.88 -18.95 -26.14
C ARG A 124 -11.19 -19.71 -26.04
N LEU A 125 -12.26 -19.02 -25.68
CA LEU A 125 -13.60 -19.60 -25.59
C LEU A 125 -14.31 -19.51 -26.94
N ASP A 126 -15.28 -20.40 -27.16
CA ASP A 126 -15.98 -20.55 -28.45
C ASP A 126 -16.77 -19.29 -28.86
N ASN A 127 -17.16 -18.48 -27.87
CA ASN A 127 -17.80 -17.18 -28.05
C ASN A 127 -16.83 -16.03 -28.40
N GLY A 128 -15.57 -16.34 -28.73
CA GLY A 128 -14.55 -15.39 -29.16
C GLY A 128 -13.83 -14.66 -28.02
N ARG A 129 -14.15 -14.97 -26.76
CA ARG A 129 -13.49 -14.38 -25.59
C ARG A 129 -12.08 -14.94 -25.41
N LEU A 130 -11.17 -14.10 -24.92
CA LEU A 130 -9.79 -14.44 -24.59
C LEU A 130 -9.53 -14.13 -23.11
N LEU A 131 -9.18 -15.15 -22.36
CA LEU A 131 -8.75 -15.03 -20.97
C LEU A 131 -7.25 -15.34 -20.91
N GLU A 132 -6.45 -14.43 -20.38
CA GLU A 132 -5.01 -14.62 -20.14
C GLU A 132 -4.74 -14.65 -18.63
N PHE A 133 -3.84 -15.54 -18.21
CA PHE A 133 -3.48 -15.76 -16.81
C PHE A 133 -2.00 -15.44 -16.58
N GLY A 134 -1.69 -14.68 -15.53
CA GLY A 134 -0.35 -14.18 -15.25
C GLY A 134 0.07 -14.22 -13.78
N GLY A 135 1.37 -14.27 -13.55
CA GLY A 135 2.00 -14.00 -12.26
C GLY A 135 2.82 -12.71 -12.33
N LEU A 136 3.01 -12.06 -11.18
CA LEU A 136 3.80 -10.85 -10.95
C LEU A 136 4.87 -11.07 -9.86
N ASP A 137 5.40 -12.29 -9.78
CA ASP A 137 6.37 -12.71 -8.75
C ASP A 137 7.55 -11.77 -8.63
N ASN A 138 8.13 -11.45 -9.79
CA ASN A 138 9.33 -10.65 -9.90
C ASN A 138 9.00 -9.27 -10.44
N ILE A 139 9.70 -8.25 -9.92
CA ILE A 139 9.67 -6.91 -10.52
C ILE A 139 10.13 -7.02 -11.98
N GLY A 140 9.38 -6.43 -12.91
CA GLY A 140 9.60 -6.53 -14.33
C GLY A 140 8.60 -7.44 -15.05
N ASP A 141 7.96 -8.38 -14.35
CA ASP A 141 6.94 -9.27 -14.93
C ASP A 141 5.74 -8.46 -15.48
N GLU A 142 5.43 -7.31 -14.87
CA GLU A 142 4.39 -6.39 -15.32
C GLU A 142 4.61 -5.88 -16.75
N LYS A 143 5.88 -5.79 -17.20
CA LYS A 143 6.24 -5.30 -18.55
C LYS A 143 5.73 -6.21 -19.66
N ARG A 144 5.51 -7.50 -19.38
CA ARG A 144 4.88 -8.43 -20.34
C ARG A 144 3.51 -7.95 -20.81
N TRP A 145 2.81 -7.21 -19.94
CA TRP A 145 1.45 -6.72 -20.16
C TRP A 145 1.41 -5.30 -20.73
N GLN A 146 2.58 -4.66 -20.90
CA GLN A 146 2.69 -3.34 -21.50
C GLN A 146 2.09 -3.34 -22.92
N GLY A 147 1.25 -2.34 -23.22
CA GLY A 147 0.59 -2.18 -24.52
C GLY A 147 -0.54 -3.17 -24.81
N ARG A 148 -0.66 -4.28 -24.07
CA ARG A 148 -1.69 -5.30 -24.28
C ARG A 148 -3.04 -4.81 -23.76
N ALA A 149 -3.99 -4.68 -24.68
CA ALA A 149 -5.35 -4.26 -24.39
C ALA A 149 -6.18 -5.41 -23.79
N HIS A 150 -6.75 -5.14 -22.63
CA HIS A 150 -7.73 -5.97 -21.92
C HIS A 150 -8.84 -5.05 -21.45
N ASP A 151 -10.09 -5.43 -21.72
CA ASP A 151 -11.26 -4.72 -21.22
C ASP A 151 -11.59 -5.12 -19.77
N LEU A 152 -11.06 -6.24 -19.27
CA LEU A 152 -11.01 -6.53 -17.84
C LEU A 152 -9.57 -6.83 -17.42
N LYS A 153 -9.09 -6.13 -16.40
CA LYS A 153 -7.89 -6.53 -15.65
C LYS A 153 -8.31 -6.89 -14.22
N ALA A 154 -8.28 -8.18 -13.93
CA ALA A 154 -8.61 -8.73 -12.62
C ALA A 154 -7.32 -9.05 -11.86
N LEU A 155 -7.09 -8.34 -10.76
CA LEU A 155 -5.98 -8.55 -9.84
C LEU A 155 -6.53 -9.30 -8.63
N ASP A 156 -6.28 -10.60 -8.59
CA ASP A 156 -6.74 -11.46 -7.50
C ASP A 156 -5.72 -11.54 -6.36
N GLU A 157 -6.23 -11.58 -5.12
CA GLU A 157 -5.46 -11.32 -3.89
C GLU A 157 -4.55 -10.08 -4.03
N ALA A 158 -5.14 -8.94 -4.36
CA ALA A 158 -4.40 -7.70 -4.67
C ALA A 158 -3.46 -7.24 -3.53
N THR A 159 -3.70 -7.63 -2.28
CA THR A 159 -2.83 -7.39 -1.13
C THR A 159 -1.52 -8.19 -1.16
N GLU A 160 -1.38 -9.21 -2.01
CA GLU A 160 -0.11 -9.92 -2.22
C GLU A 160 0.71 -9.33 -3.37
N ILE A 161 0.12 -8.42 -4.14
CA ILE A 161 0.71 -7.79 -5.33
C ILE A 161 1.32 -6.45 -4.94
N ARG A 162 2.53 -6.16 -5.44
CA ARG A 162 3.20 -4.87 -5.23
C ARG A 162 2.44 -3.75 -5.93
N GLU A 163 2.29 -2.61 -5.24
CA GLU A 163 1.58 -1.44 -5.76
C GLU A 163 2.08 -1.01 -7.15
N SER A 164 3.40 -0.93 -7.34
CA SER A 164 4.00 -0.48 -8.59
C SER A 164 3.62 -1.35 -9.78
N GLN A 165 3.57 -2.67 -9.59
CA GLN A 165 3.19 -3.63 -10.62
C GLN A 165 1.69 -3.56 -10.89
N ALA A 166 0.87 -3.50 -9.84
CA ALA A 166 -0.58 -3.34 -9.93
C ALA A 166 -0.96 -2.07 -10.72
N ARG A 167 -0.43 -0.91 -10.31
CA ARG A 167 -0.68 0.37 -10.99
C ARG A 167 -0.18 0.36 -12.43
N PHE A 168 0.98 -0.25 -12.70
CA PHE A 168 1.50 -0.37 -14.06
C PHE A 168 0.54 -1.13 -14.98
N ILE A 169 0.06 -2.31 -14.59
CA ILE A 169 -0.84 -3.10 -15.43
C ILE A 169 -2.20 -2.41 -15.59
N MET A 170 -2.74 -1.81 -14.52
CA MET A 170 -4.01 -1.09 -14.55
C MET A 170 -3.98 0.11 -15.51
N GLY A 171 -2.81 0.74 -15.70
CA GLY A 171 -2.60 1.82 -16.67
C GLY A 171 -2.88 1.42 -18.13
N TRP A 172 -2.84 0.12 -18.45
CA TRP A 172 -3.10 -0.41 -19.79
C TRP A 172 -4.52 -0.97 -20.00
N ASN A 173 -5.43 -0.78 -19.05
CA ASN A 173 -6.83 -1.22 -19.17
C ASN A 173 -7.56 -0.36 -20.22
N ARG A 174 -8.00 -0.99 -21.31
CA ARG A 174 -8.64 -0.30 -22.46
C ARG A 174 -9.30 -1.29 -23.41
N THR A 175 -10.22 -0.79 -24.21
CA THR A 175 -10.86 -1.51 -25.30
C THR A 175 -11.14 -0.60 -26.49
N SER A 176 -11.27 -1.19 -27.68
CA SER A 176 -11.78 -0.51 -28.88
C SER A 176 -13.27 -0.79 -29.13
N ASP A 177 -13.90 -1.66 -28.33
CA ASP A 177 -15.33 -1.95 -28.44
C ASP A 177 -16.14 -0.90 -27.65
N PRO A 178 -16.93 -0.04 -28.32
CA PRO A 178 -17.66 1.04 -27.66
C PRO A 178 -18.78 0.53 -26.73
N ASN A 179 -19.18 -0.74 -26.84
CA ASN A 179 -20.25 -1.32 -26.03
C ASN A 179 -19.73 -1.91 -24.70
N ILE A 180 -18.42 -1.95 -24.50
CA ILE A 180 -17.81 -2.51 -23.29
C ILE A 180 -17.13 -1.38 -22.54
N LYS A 181 -17.58 -1.14 -21.31
CA LYS A 181 -16.83 -0.30 -20.37
C LYS A 181 -15.64 -1.09 -19.84
N PRO A 182 -14.39 -0.67 -20.08
CA PRO A 182 -13.23 -1.37 -19.54
C PRO A 182 -13.15 -1.16 -18.02
N LYS A 183 -12.80 -2.22 -17.28
CA LYS A 183 -12.78 -2.24 -15.81
C LYS A 183 -11.51 -2.87 -15.26
N CYS A 184 -11.08 -2.39 -14.10
CA CYS A 184 -10.15 -3.10 -13.23
C CYS A 184 -10.92 -3.66 -12.03
N LEU A 185 -10.79 -4.97 -11.77
CA LEU A 185 -11.32 -5.61 -10.56
C LEU A 185 -10.14 -5.99 -9.66
N LEU A 186 -10.16 -5.55 -8.41
CA LEU A 186 -9.20 -5.93 -7.38
C LEU A 186 -9.96 -6.73 -6.32
N THR A 187 -9.68 -8.03 -6.25
CA THR A 187 -10.21 -8.89 -5.18
C THR A 187 -9.17 -9.06 -4.10
N PHE A 188 -9.54 -8.87 -2.84
CA PHE A 188 -8.59 -8.98 -1.73
C PHE A 188 -9.25 -9.30 -0.39
N ASN A 189 -8.41 -9.67 0.57
CA ASN A 189 -8.68 -9.70 2.00
C ASN A 189 -7.79 -8.64 2.69
N PRO A 190 -7.97 -8.36 3.99
CA PRO A 190 -7.04 -7.51 4.73
C PRO A 190 -5.59 -7.96 4.55
N PRO A 191 -4.64 -7.02 4.37
CA PRO A 191 -3.25 -7.36 4.16
C PRO A 191 -2.65 -7.94 5.44
N THR A 192 -1.93 -9.06 5.30
CA THR A 192 -1.13 -9.67 6.38
C THR A 192 0.33 -9.19 6.36
N THR A 193 0.72 -8.39 5.36
CA THR A 193 2.09 -7.89 5.19
C THR A 193 2.10 -6.40 4.88
N ALA A 194 3.22 -5.73 5.16
CA ALA A 194 3.42 -4.31 4.81
C ALA A 194 3.32 -4.04 3.30
N GLU A 195 3.74 -4.99 2.45
CA GLU A 195 3.66 -4.86 0.99
C GLU A 195 2.21 -4.68 0.50
N GLY A 196 1.23 -5.31 1.16
CA GLY A 196 -0.18 -5.20 0.81
C GLY A 196 -0.90 -3.95 1.31
N ARG A 197 -0.23 -3.13 2.14
CA ARG A 197 -0.84 -1.97 2.80
C ARG A 197 -1.34 -0.91 1.81
N TRP A 198 -0.73 -0.83 0.61
CA TRP A 198 -1.13 0.13 -0.42
C TRP A 198 -2.61 0.04 -0.79
N VAL A 199 -3.24 -1.15 -0.67
CA VAL A 199 -4.66 -1.34 -0.94
C VAL A 199 -5.53 -0.49 -0.01
N LEU A 200 -5.09 -0.28 1.23
CA LEU A 200 -5.81 0.55 2.20
C LEU A 200 -5.78 2.02 1.82
N ASP A 201 -4.62 2.52 1.36
CA ASP A 201 -4.49 3.89 0.90
C ASP A 201 -5.25 4.07 -0.43
N TYR A 202 -5.19 3.07 -1.30
CA TYR A 202 -5.90 3.06 -2.57
C TYR A 202 -7.43 3.02 -2.38
N PHE A 203 -7.94 2.36 -1.35
CA PHE A 203 -9.38 2.36 -1.03
C PHE A 203 -9.66 3.13 0.27
N ALA A 204 -8.87 4.17 0.56
CA ALA A 204 -8.93 4.91 1.81
C ALA A 204 -10.32 5.41 2.21
N PRO A 205 -11.15 5.96 1.30
CA PRO A 205 -12.50 6.41 1.66
C PRO A 205 -13.39 5.33 2.29
N TRP A 206 -13.16 4.06 1.96
CA TRP A 206 -13.95 2.93 2.48
C TRP A 206 -13.25 2.17 3.60
N LEU A 207 -11.91 2.16 3.63
CA LEU A 207 -11.13 1.26 4.49
C LEU A 207 -10.42 1.96 5.65
N GLN A 208 -10.04 3.24 5.51
CA GLN A 208 -9.30 3.94 6.56
C GLN A 208 -10.24 4.52 7.62
N LYS A 209 -10.01 4.15 8.88
CA LYS A 209 -10.70 4.76 10.02
C LYS A 209 -10.30 6.24 10.13
N GLY A 210 -11.27 7.13 10.24
CA GLY A 210 -11.03 8.57 10.35
C GLY A 210 -10.79 9.29 9.02
N TYR A 211 -10.98 8.62 7.87
CA TYR A 211 -10.90 9.27 6.56
C TYR A 211 -11.86 10.47 6.49
N PRO A 212 -11.43 11.65 6.01
CA PRO A 212 -12.33 12.78 5.81
C PRO A 212 -13.44 12.42 4.81
N ASN A 213 -14.70 12.47 5.25
CA ASN A 213 -15.87 12.06 4.44
C ASN A 213 -15.82 10.59 3.95
N PRO A 214 -15.95 9.61 4.87
CA PRO A 214 -15.91 8.20 4.53
C PRO A 214 -17.04 7.80 3.58
N ALA A 215 -16.74 6.89 2.65
CA ALA A 215 -17.65 6.41 1.62
C ALA A 215 -18.41 5.16 2.08
N GLN A 216 -19.67 5.05 1.67
CA GLN A 216 -20.47 3.84 1.89
C GLN A 216 -20.02 2.71 0.94
N PRO A 217 -20.23 1.44 1.33
CA PRO A 217 -20.09 0.30 0.42
C PRO A 217 -20.77 0.54 -0.94
N GLY A 218 -20.03 0.40 -2.04
CA GLY A 218 -20.56 0.59 -3.39
C GLY A 218 -20.68 2.05 -3.87
N GLU A 219 -20.45 3.03 -2.99
CA GLU A 219 -20.44 4.45 -3.37
C GLU A 219 -19.29 4.73 -4.36
N LEU A 220 -19.54 5.56 -5.37
CA LEU A 220 -18.51 5.95 -6.33
C LEU A 220 -17.74 7.17 -5.81
N ARG A 221 -16.41 7.07 -5.74
CA ARG A 221 -15.52 8.23 -5.57
C ARG A 221 -14.63 8.40 -6.80
N TYR A 222 -14.16 9.62 -7.02
CA TYR A 222 -13.45 10.00 -8.25
C TYR A 222 -12.03 10.43 -7.93
N PHE A 223 -11.07 9.96 -8.71
CA PHE A 223 -9.65 10.22 -8.48
C PHE A 223 -8.97 10.70 -9.76
N ALA A 224 -8.07 11.67 -9.61
CA ALA A 224 -7.31 12.23 -10.70
C ALA A 224 -5.85 12.47 -10.29
N MET A 225 -4.94 12.46 -11.27
CA MET A 225 -3.55 12.84 -11.06
C MET A 225 -3.43 14.37 -11.14
N ILE A 226 -3.13 15.02 -10.01
CA ILE A 226 -2.94 16.46 -9.89
C ILE A 226 -1.56 16.70 -9.26
N GLY A 227 -0.68 17.44 -9.96
CA GLY A 227 0.67 17.71 -9.47
C GLY A 227 1.53 16.45 -9.27
N GLY A 228 1.30 15.40 -10.07
CA GLY A 228 2.03 14.13 -9.95
C GLY A 228 1.57 13.23 -8.79
N LYS A 229 0.54 13.62 -8.03
CA LYS A 229 -0.09 12.80 -6.98
C LYS A 229 -1.53 12.49 -7.35
N GLU A 230 -1.96 11.26 -7.06
CA GLU A 230 -3.37 10.90 -7.18
C GLU A 230 -4.15 11.51 -6.02
N GLN A 231 -5.24 12.20 -6.31
CA GLN A 231 -6.07 12.89 -5.32
C GLN A 231 -7.55 12.59 -5.58
N GLU A 232 -8.35 12.53 -4.52
CA GLU A 232 -9.82 12.47 -4.63
C GLU A 232 -10.34 13.82 -5.14
N VAL A 233 -11.25 13.79 -6.10
CA VAL A 233 -11.94 14.95 -6.63
C VAL A 233 -13.43 14.82 -6.42
N ALA A 234 -14.10 15.94 -6.14
CA ALA A 234 -15.50 15.92 -5.71
C ALA A 234 -16.49 15.53 -6.83
N ARG A 235 -16.08 15.63 -8.10
CA ARG A 235 -17.00 15.50 -9.23
C ARG A 235 -16.46 14.61 -10.36
N PRO A 236 -17.34 13.89 -11.09
CA PRO A 236 -16.97 12.99 -12.18
C PRO A 236 -16.59 13.68 -13.50
N GLU A 237 -16.95 14.94 -13.67
CA GLU A 237 -16.78 15.65 -14.93
C GLU A 237 -15.30 15.88 -15.24
N GLN A 238 -15.01 16.04 -16.54
CA GLN A 238 -13.69 16.44 -16.97
C GLN A 238 -13.37 17.85 -16.46
N PHE A 239 -12.09 18.11 -16.22
CA PHE A 239 -11.61 19.41 -15.78
C PHE A 239 -10.23 19.70 -16.34
N VAL A 240 -9.82 20.96 -16.29
CA VAL A 240 -8.44 21.41 -16.57
C VAL A 240 -7.84 21.98 -15.29
N LEU A 241 -6.51 22.06 -15.21
CA LEU A 241 -5.85 22.74 -14.10
C LEU A 241 -5.60 24.20 -14.46
N VAL A 242 -6.14 25.11 -13.64
CA VAL A 242 -5.88 26.56 -13.71
C VAL A 242 -5.24 26.96 -12.39
N ASP A 243 -4.03 27.52 -12.46
CA ASP A 243 -3.24 27.87 -11.27
C ASP A 243 -3.04 26.71 -10.27
N GLY A 244 -3.00 25.48 -10.78
CA GLY A 244 -2.82 24.26 -9.98
C GLY A 244 -4.12 23.65 -9.43
N GLU A 245 -5.26 24.33 -9.61
CA GLU A 245 -6.55 23.90 -9.07
C GLU A 245 -7.50 23.36 -10.15
N PRO A 246 -8.38 22.38 -9.83
CA PRO A 246 -9.38 21.87 -10.76
C PRO A 246 -10.40 22.94 -11.19
N CYS A 247 -10.47 23.21 -12.49
CA CYS A 247 -11.49 24.04 -13.12
C CYS A 247 -12.39 23.20 -14.03
N TYR A 248 -13.65 23.04 -13.62
CA TYR A 248 -14.66 22.27 -14.36
C TYR A 248 -15.39 23.10 -15.43
N GLU A 249 -15.35 24.43 -15.32
CA GLU A 249 -15.97 25.35 -16.28
C GLU A 249 -14.91 25.82 -17.28
N PHE A 250 -14.73 25.05 -18.35
CA PHE A 250 -13.78 25.37 -19.42
C PHE A 250 -14.37 25.00 -20.79
N ASP A 251 -13.82 25.63 -21.83
CA ASP A 251 -14.13 25.29 -23.23
C ASP A 251 -13.13 24.24 -23.74
N PRO A 252 -13.54 22.98 -24.00
CA PRO A 252 -12.64 21.93 -24.46
C PRO A 252 -11.91 22.26 -25.77
N GLU A 253 -12.44 23.15 -26.62
CA GLU A 253 -11.78 23.55 -27.86
C GLU A 253 -10.59 24.48 -27.63
N GLN A 254 -10.54 25.15 -26.48
CA GLN A 254 -9.45 26.05 -26.11
C GLN A 254 -8.27 25.34 -25.44
N PHE A 255 -8.41 24.05 -25.12
CA PHE A 255 -7.38 23.25 -24.48
C PHE A 255 -6.97 22.07 -25.36
N LYS A 256 -5.67 21.74 -25.35
CA LYS A 256 -5.24 20.47 -25.96
C LYS A 256 -5.84 19.31 -25.16
N PRO A 257 -6.28 18.21 -25.80
CA PRO A 257 -6.86 17.06 -25.09
C PRO A 257 -5.98 16.48 -23.97
N GLU A 258 -4.65 16.60 -24.10
CA GLU A 258 -3.66 16.19 -23.10
C GLU A 258 -3.71 16.98 -21.79
N PHE A 259 -4.33 18.16 -21.77
CA PHE A 259 -4.56 18.95 -20.56
C PHE A 259 -5.95 18.73 -19.93
N ILE A 260 -6.84 18.01 -20.62
CA ILE A 260 -8.18 17.71 -20.14
C ILE A 260 -8.13 16.42 -19.32
N ILE A 261 -8.31 16.56 -18.01
CA ILE A 261 -8.23 15.47 -17.06
C ILE A 261 -9.62 14.86 -16.90
N LYS A 262 -9.71 13.55 -17.11
CA LYS A 262 -10.90 12.76 -16.79
C LYS A 262 -10.67 11.97 -15.50
N PRO A 263 -11.41 12.25 -14.42
CA PRO A 263 -11.33 11.45 -13.20
C PRO A 263 -11.66 9.98 -13.46
N LYS A 264 -10.99 9.09 -12.73
CA LYS A 264 -11.35 7.66 -12.67
C LYS A 264 -12.23 7.39 -11.47
N SER A 265 -13.35 6.71 -11.70
CA SER A 265 -14.25 6.25 -10.65
C SER A 265 -13.71 5.00 -9.97
N ARG A 266 -13.83 4.96 -8.64
CA ARG A 266 -13.42 3.86 -7.77
C ARG A 266 -14.54 3.55 -6.79
N THR A 267 -14.69 2.27 -6.44
CA THR A 267 -15.59 1.81 -5.37
C THR A 267 -14.96 0.65 -4.61
N PHE A 268 -15.34 0.47 -3.34
CA PHE A 268 -15.11 -0.78 -2.61
C PHE A 268 -16.44 -1.39 -2.14
N ILE A 269 -16.58 -2.70 -2.30
CA ILE A 269 -17.77 -3.47 -1.89
C ILE A 269 -17.29 -4.62 -0.99
N PRO A 270 -17.55 -4.55 0.33
CA PRO A 270 -17.18 -5.60 1.25
C PRO A 270 -18.08 -6.83 1.05
N ALA A 271 -17.50 -8.01 1.14
CA ALA A 271 -18.16 -9.30 1.04
C ALA A 271 -17.54 -10.31 2.01
N ARG A 272 -18.40 -11.10 2.66
CA ARG A 272 -18.09 -12.09 3.69
C ARG A 272 -18.66 -13.46 3.32
N VAL A 273 -18.20 -14.50 4.01
CA VAL A 273 -18.76 -15.86 3.85
C VAL A 273 -20.27 -15.89 4.10
N THR A 274 -20.81 -15.04 4.99
CA THR A 274 -22.25 -14.93 5.25
C THR A 274 -23.05 -14.45 4.05
N ASP A 275 -22.41 -13.76 3.10
CA ASP A 275 -23.03 -13.30 1.87
C ASP A 275 -23.00 -14.40 0.79
N ASN A 276 -22.38 -15.55 1.08
CA ASN A 276 -22.26 -16.68 0.18
C ASN A 276 -22.98 -17.92 0.72
N LYS A 277 -24.24 -18.09 0.27
CA LYS A 277 -25.08 -19.23 0.65
C LYS A 277 -24.41 -20.60 0.43
N TYR A 278 -23.65 -20.76 -0.66
CA TYR A 278 -23.01 -22.04 -0.99
C TYR A 278 -21.91 -22.41 0.02
N TYR A 279 -21.12 -21.44 0.50
CA TYR A 279 -20.10 -21.73 1.53
C TYR A 279 -20.70 -21.83 2.93
N MET A 280 -21.82 -21.18 3.21
CA MET A 280 -22.53 -21.34 4.49
C MET A 280 -23.02 -22.77 4.70
N GLU A 281 -23.38 -23.48 3.63
CA GLU A 281 -23.88 -24.86 3.69
C GLU A 281 -22.77 -25.92 3.85
N THR A 282 -21.50 -25.59 3.56
CA THR A 282 -20.37 -26.55 3.62
C THR A 282 -19.68 -26.64 4.99
N GLY A 283 -20.06 -25.79 5.95
CA GLY A 283 -19.39 -25.69 7.25
C GLY A 283 -18.09 -24.88 7.25
N TYR A 284 -17.75 -24.20 6.14
CA TYR A 284 -16.55 -23.37 6.01
C TYR A 284 -16.45 -22.26 7.09
N MET A 285 -17.60 -21.75 7.54
CA MET A 285 -17.69 -20.83 8.68
C MET A 285 -16.98 -21.35 9.94
N ASN A 286 -17.12 -22.64 10.26
CA ASN A 286 -16.50 -23.23 11.45
C ASN A 286 -14.96 -23.24 11.33
N THR A 287 -14.45 -23.45 10.11
CA THR A 287 -13.01 -23.35 9.82
C THR A 287 -12.52 -21.92 10.08
N LEU A 288 -13.21 -20.90 9.56
CA LEU A 288 -12.83 -19.50 9.78
C LEU A 288 -12.88 -19.12 11.27
N GLN A 289 -13.89 -19.58 12.00
CA GLN A 289 -14.01 -19.35 13.45
C GLN A 289 -12.89 -20.00 14.28
N SER A 290 -12.26 -21.06 13.76
CA SER A 290 -11.16 -21.77 14.43
C SER A 290 -9.78 -21.14 14.24
N LEU A 291 -9.66 -20.14 13.36
CA LEU A 291 -8.39 -19.45 13.12
C LEU A 291 -7.92 -18.68 14.38
N PRO A 292 -6.60 -18.53 14.61
CA PRO A 292 -6.09 -17.66 15.66
C PRO A 292 -6.34 -16.18 15.33
N GLU A 293 -6.40 -15.31 16.35
CA GLU A 293 -6.24 -13.87 16.12
C GLU A 293 -4.80 -13.56 15.73
N PRO A 294 -4.56 -12.60 14.83
CA PRO A 294 -5.53 -11.68 14.21
C PRO A 294 -6.23 -12.22 12.95
N LEU A 295 -5.75 -13.34 12.41
CA LEU A 295 -6.19 -13.90 11.13
C LEU A 295 -7.69 -14.22 11.11
N ARG A 296 -8.25 -14.65 12.25
CA ARG A 296 -9.70 -14.85 12.40
C ARG A 296 -10.48 -13.57 12.12
N SER A 297 -10.14 -12.46 12.78
CA SER A 297 -10.86 -11.20 12.60
C SER A 297 -10.74 -10.66 11.17
N GLN A 298 -9.57 -10.81 10.55
CA GLN A 298 -9.36 -10.46 9.15
C GLN A 298 -10.21 -11.32 8.21
N MET A 299 -10.11 -12.64 8.32
CA MET A 299 -10.73 -13.55 7.35
C MET A 299 -12.24 -13.70 7.57
N LEU A 300 -12.74 -13.49 8.79
CA LEU A 300 -14.16 -13.64 9.12
C LEU A 300 -14.93 -12.32 9.04
N TYR A 301 -14.41 -11.26 9.65
CA TYR A 301 -15.12 -9.97 9.76
C TYR A 301 -14.66 -8.94 8.73
N GLY A 302 -13.53 -9.20 8.08
CA GLY A 302 -12.87 -8.23 7.23
C GLY A 302 -12.36 -7.03 7.98
N ASP A 303 -11.80 -7.27 9.17
CA ASP A 303 -11.17 -6.23 9.93
C ASP A 303 -9.81 -5.86 9.34
N PHE A 304 -9.79 -4.77 8.58
CA PHE A 304 -8.59 -4.17 7.99
C PHE A 304 -7.66 -3.49 9.03
N SER A 305 -8.09 -3.42 10.29
CA SER A 305 -7.30 -2.93 11.42
C SER A 305 -6.80 -4.03 12.36
N ALA A 306 -7.34 -5.25 12.29
CA ALA A 306 -6.90 -6.36 13.13
C ALA A 306 -5.60 -6.97 12.60
N GLY A 307 -4.52 -6.78 13.35
CA GLY A 307 -3.25 -7.50 13.33
C GLY A 307 -2.61 -7.79 11.98
N ILE A 308 -1.80 -6.83 11.57
CA ILE A 308 -0.64 -7.08 10.73
C ILE A 308 0.35 -7.82 11.64
N GLU A 309 0.62 -9.10 11.37
CA GLU A 309 1.78 -9.74 12.00
C GLU A 309 3.03 -9.12 11.35
N ASP A 310 3.87 -8.51 12.19
CA ASP A 310 5.19 -8.07 11.75
C ASP A 310 5.94 -9.27 11.16
N ASP A 311 6.73 -9.02 10.12
CA ASP A 311 7.63 -10.07 9.64
C ASP A 311 8.49 -10.56 10.82
N PRO A 312 8.67 -11.88 11.04
CA PRO A 312 9.45 -12.39 12.18
C PRO A 312 10.88 -11.84 12.24
N TRP A 313 11.41 -11.41 11.09
CA TRP A 313 12.74 -10.83 10.95
C TRP A 313 12.72 -9.31 10.93
N GLN A 314 11.58 -8.64 11.04
CA GLN A 314 11.49 -7.18 11.12
C GLN A 314 12.28 -6.67 12.34
N ILE A 315 13.04 -5.58 12.15
CA ILE A 315 13.83 -4.99 13.24
C ILE A 315 12.90 -4.29 14.24
N ILE A 316 12.13 -3.31 13.77
CA ILE A 316 11.27 -2.47 14.62
C ILE A 316 9.83 -2.94 14.49
N PRO A 317 9.19 -3.43 15.56
CA PRO A 317 7.78 -3.83 15.52
C PRO A 317 6.86 -2.67 15.13
N THR A 318 5.85 -2.94 14.29
CA THR A 318 4.90 -1.91 13.82
C THR A 318 4.19 -1.24 14.97
N ALA A 319 3.73 -2.04 15.94
CA ALA A 319 3.03 -1.54 17.12
C ALA A 319 3.87 -0.56 17.97
N TRP A 320 5.21 -0.66 17.92
CA TRP A 320 6.09 0.26 18.66
C TRP A 320 6.21 1.61 17.96
N VAL A 321 6.22 1.61 16.63
CA VAL A 321 6.18 2.83 15.81
C VAL A 321 4.83 3.52 15.95
N GLU A 322 3.73 2.78 15.81
CA GLU A 322 2.37 3.32 15.99
C GLU A 322 2.17 3.92 17.39
N ALA A 323 2.67 3.24 18.43
CA ALA A 323 2.63 3.78 19.78
C ALA A 323 3.45 5.08 19.93
N ALA A 324 4.56 5.24 19.19
CA ALA A 324 5.32 6.48 19.16
C ALA A 324 4.62 7.58 18.36
N GLN A 325 3.91 7.24 17.28
CA GLN A 325 3.10 8.17 16.53
C GLN A 325 1.90 8.68 17.36
N ALA A 326 1.27 7.79 18.12
CA ALA A 326 0.19 8.15 19.03
C ALA A 326 0.60 9.10 20.17
N ARG A 327 1.90 9.15 20.54
CA ARG A 327 2.43 10.10 21.54
C ARG A 327 2.73 11.48 20.97
N TRP A 328 2.79 11.60 19.65
CA TRP A 328 3.25 12.82 19.00
C TRP A 328 2.21 13.93 19.09
N LYS A 329 2.72 15.15 19.27
CA LYS A 329 1.93 16.38 19.37
C LYS A 329 2.62 17.46 18.54
N PRO A 330 1.87 18.46 18.03
CA PRO A 330 2.45 19.57 17.28
C PRO A 330 3.53 20.31 18.06
N TYR A 331 4.52 20.86 17.34
CA TYR A 331 5.69 21.52 17.92
C TYR A 331 5.34 22.58 18.99
N GLU A 332 4.39 23.47 18.71
CA GLU A 332 4.00 24.52 19.65
C GLU A 332 3.42 23.96 20.96
N GLU A 333 2.67 22.85 20.89
CA GLU A 333 2.16 22.19 22.09
C GLU A 333 3.31 21.57 22.90
N MET A 334 4.23 20.87 22.23
CA MET A 334 5.41 20.30 22.88
C MET A 334 6.30 21.37 23.51
N ARG A 335 6.48 22.50 22.85
CA ARG A 335 7.22 23.66 23.37
C ARG A 335 6.56 24.22 24.62
N MET A 336 5.23 24.34 24.65
CA MET A 336 4.49 24.78 25.84
C MET A 336 4.61 23.77 27.00
N LEU A 337 4.46 22.47 26.72
CA LEU A 337 4.60 21.39 27.71
C LEU A 337 6.00 21.37 28.34
N ASN A 338 7.03 21.71 27.56
CA ASN A 338 8.42 21.81 28.01
C ASN A 338 8.80 23.21 28.54
N ARG A 339 7.82 24.04 28.93
CA ARG A 339 8.02 25.38 29.51
C ARG A 339 8.90 26.30 28.66
N GLY A 340 8.84 26.16 27.35
CA GLY A 340 9.65 26.91 26.39
C GLY A 340 11.09 26.43 26.23
N VAL A 341 11.55 25.46 27.02
CA VAL A 341 12.89 24.85 26.91
C VAL A 341 12.77 23.57 26.08
N PHE A 342 12.74 23.74 24.77
CA PHE A 342 12.57 22.66 23.80
C PHE A 342 13.49 22.90 22.61
N GLU A 343 14.79 22.76 22.86
CA GLU A 343 15.85 23.02 21.89
C GLU A 343 16.12 21.79 21.00
N MET A 344 16.46 22.05 19.74
CA MET A 344 16.94 21.02 18.84
C MET A 344 18.29 20.49 19.37
N ASP A 345 18.40 19.17 19.47
CA ASP A 345 19.62 18.50 19.93
C ASP A 345 20.32 17.67 18.85
N SER A 346 19.65 17.38 17.75
CA SER A 346 20.19 16.62 16.64
C SER A 346 19.39 16.87 15.36
N TYR A 347 20.06 16.76 14.22
CA TYR A 347 19.45 16.86 12.90
C TYR A 347 20.00 15.77 11.98
N GLY A 348 19.15 14.81 11.59
CA GLY A 348 19.52 13.71 10.70
C GLY A 348 19.21 14.04 9.24
N LEU A 349 20.17 13.83 8.33
CA LEU A 349 20.04 14.20 6.92
C LEU A 349 20.35 13.02 5.98
N ASP A 350 19.32 12.49 5.30
CA ASP A 350 19.49 11.52 4.21
C ASP A 350 19.50 12.26 2.87
N VAL A 351 20.64 12.19 2.18
CA VAL A 351 20.92 12.98 0.99
C VAL A 351 20.55 12.21 -0.27
N ALA A 352 19.72 12.83 -1.10
CA ALA A 352 19.55 12.48 -2.50
C ALA A 352 20.30 13.49 -3.39
N ARG A 353 20.67 13.09 -4.61
CA ARG A 353 21.31 14.00 -5.58
C ARG A 353 20.62 13.90 -6.93
N GLY A 354 19.76 14.88 -7.21
CA GLY A 354 18.98 14.94 -8.44
C GLY A 354 17.97 13.79 -8.60
N GLY A 355 17.16 13.85 -9.64
CA GLY A 355 16.24 12.77 -10.01
C GLY A 355 14.90 12.81 -9.29
N ARG A 356 14.35 11.63 -8.96
CA ARG A 356 13.00 11.49 -8.35
C ARG A 356 13.03 11.39 -6.83
N ASP A 357 14.20 11.15 -6.24
CA ASP A 357 14.35 10.94 -4.81
C ASP A 357 14.49 12.29 -4.09
N GLU A 358 13.94 12.38 -2.88
CA GLU A 358 13.92 13.61 -2.08
C GLU A 358 15.08 13.59 -1.07
N THR A 359 15.71 14.73 -0.82
CA THR A 359 16.58 14.88 0.36
C THR A 359 15.71 15.14 1.57
N ILE A 360 15.93 14.37 2.64
CA ILE A 360 15.04 14.36 3.82
C ILE A 360 15.84 14.72 5.07
N GLY A 361 15.30 15.64 5.85
CA GLY A 361 15.81 16.04 7.16
C GLY A 361 14.82 15.76 8.29
N TYR A 362 15.33 15.39 9.46
CA TYR A 362 14.55 15.33 10.70
C TYR A 362 15.28 16.03 11.85
N ALA A 363 14.60 17.02 12.43
CA ALA A 363 15.02 17.63 13.69
C ALA A 363 14.55 16.80 14.88
N ARG A 364 15.45 16.56 15.85
CA ARG A 364 15.14 15.91 17.11
C ARG A 364 15.24 16.89 18.28
N TYR A 365 14.26 16.78 19.17
CA TYR A 365 14.13 17.49 20.42
C TYR A 365 13.92 16.47 21.54
N GLN A 366 15.03 16.00 22.09
CA GLN A 366 15.14 14.91 23.07
C GLN A 366 14.49 13.61 22.54
N TYR A 367 13.29 13.32 23.00
CA TYR A 367 12.52 12.13 22.64
C TYR A 367 11.52 12.38 21.50
N TRP A 368 11.33 13.63 21.08
CA TRP A 368 10.36 14.02 20.06
C TRP A 368 11.05 14.38 18.75
N TYR A 369 10.50 13.90 17.64
CA TYR A 369 11.00 14.17 16.29
C TYR A 369 9.99 15.06 15.55
N ALA A 370 10.48 16.09 14.87
CA ALA A 370 9.63 16.98 14.08
C ALA A 370 9.09 16.31 12.83
N ASP A 371 8.16 16.97 12.16
CA ASP A 371 7.79 16.63 10.78
C ASP A 371 9.02 16.68 9.86
N ALA A 372 8.96 15.93 8.76
CA ALA A 372 10.07 15.85 7.83
C ALA A 372 10.29 17.16 7.09
N ASP A 373 11.54 17.64 7.08
CA ASP A 373 11.98 18.66 6.14
C ASP A 373 12.27 18.00 4.80
N LEU A 374 11.70 18.51 3.71
CA LEU A 374 11.83 17.92 2.38
C LEU A 374 12.46 18.90 1.40
N LEU A 375 13.44 18.42 0.65
CA LEU A 375 13.97 19.10 -0.53
C LEU A 375 13.77 18.19 -1.75
N ALA A 376 12.99 18.66 -2.72
CA ALA A 376 12.67 17.89 -3.91
C ALA A 376 13.94 17.54 -4.71
N GLY A 377 13.91 16.40 -5.41
CA GLY A 377 15.02 15.95 -6.29
C GLY A 377 15.44 17.00 -7.33
N ALA A 378 14.48 17.78 -7.84
CA ALA A 378 14.73 18.86 -8.80
C ALA A 378 15.53 20.04 -8.20
N ASP A 379 15.43 20.23 -6.88
CA ASP A 379 16.06 21.33 -6.15
C ASP A 379 17.33 20.87 -5.39
N SER A 380 17.60 19.57 -5.35
CA SER A 380 18.79 18.94 -4.75
C SER A 380 19.86 18.60 -5.81
N LEU A 381 20.25 19.63 -6.56
CA LEU A 381 21.13 19.50 -7.73
C LEU A 381 22.60 19.20 -7.38
N ASP A 382 23.09 19.77 -6.27
CA ASP A 382 24.48 19.67 -5.84
C ASP A 382 24.65 19.77 -4.32
N GLY A 383 25.89 19.57 -3.85
CA GLY A 383 26.24 19.65 -2.43
C GLY A 383 25.92 21.00 -1.78
N PRO A 384 26.21 22.16 -2.40
CA PRO A 384 25.82 23.47 -1.88
C PRO A 384 24.32 23.65 -1.66
N CYS A 385 23.47 23.18 -2.58
CA CYS A 385 22.01 23.26 -2.41
C CYS A 385 21.56 22.48 -1.18
N VAL A 386 22.02 21.23 -1.05
CA VAL A 386 21.69 20.37 0.11
C VAL A 386 22.26 20.93 1.41
N ALA A 387 23.48 21.48 1.40
CA ALA A 387 24.08 22.12 2.57
C ALA A 387 23.27 23.35 3.00
N SER A 388 22.81 24.17 2.05
CA SER A 388 21.98 25.35 2.32
C SER A 388 20.63 24.95 2.94
N PHE A 389 20.01 23.87 2.43
CA PHE A 389 18.81 23.29 3.01
C PHE A 389 19.03 22.83 4.45
N ALA A 390 20.11 22.09 4.73
CA ALA A 390 20.43 21.64 6.09
C ALA A 390 20.68 22.81 7.05
N VAL A 391 21.41 23.85 6.61
CA VAL A 391 21.62 25.09 7.39
C VAL A 391 20.29 25.80 7.67
N GLY A 392 19.40 25.87 6.67
CA GLY A 392 18.09 26.50 6.77
C GLY A 392 17.17 25.86 7.80
N ASN A 393 17.33 24.56 8.08
CA ASN A 393 16.47 23.80 9.00
C ASN A 393 17.13 23.51 10.36
N THR A 394 18.46 23.60 10.48
CA THR A 394 19.15 23.36 11.75
C THR A 394 18.99 24.56 12.70
N ARG A 395 18.70 24.30 13.99
CA ARG A 395 18.60 25.32 15.06
C ARG A 395 19.47 24.95 16.26
N ASP A 396 19.58 25.86 17.22
CA ASP A 396 20.15 25.64 18.55
C ASP A 396 21.57 25.03 18.58
N HIS A 397 22.35 25.26 17.52
CA HIS A 397 23.67 24.67 17.31
C HIS A 397 23.67 23.13 17.37
N ALA A 398 22.57 22.49 16.96
CA ALA A 398 22.46 21.05 16.89
C ALA A 398 23.51 20.46 15.92
N PRO A 399 24.12 19.30 16.25
CA PRO A 399 24.88 18.51 15.30
C PRO A 399 24.00 18.07 14.13
N ILE A 400 24.58 18.10 12.93
CA ILE A 400 24.00 17.55 11.70
C ILE A 400 24.68 16.20 11.42
N HIS A 401 23.94 15.11 11.48
CA HIS A 401 24.42 13.77 11.14
C HIS A 401 24.07 13.47 9.69
N ILE A 402 25.09 13.18 8.88
CA ILE A 402 24.96 12.99 7.44
C ILE A 402 25.65 11.70 7.00
N ASP A 403 24.96 10.86 6.24
CA ASP A 403 25.57 9.69 5.62
C ASP A 403 26.54 10.15 4.52
N VAL A 404 27.83 9.85 4.71
CA VAL A 404 28.88 10.25 3.75
C VAL A 404 29.18 9.17 2.71
N ILE A 405 28.46 8.05 2.73
CA ILE A 405 28.58 7.01 1.70
C ILE A 405 27.91 7.52 0.41
N GLY A 406 28.74 7.91 -0.57
CA GLY A 406 28.26 8.33 -1.88
C GLY A 406 27.96 9.82 -1.94
N VAL A 407 26.70 10.19 -2.17
CA VAL A 407 26.32 11.58 -2.53
C VAL A 407 26.41 12.58 -1.37
N GLY A 408 26.35 12.12 -0.13
CA GLY A 408 26.42 12.98 1.05
C GLY A 408 27.83 13.54 1.38
N ALA A 409 28.89 13.02 0.76
CA ALA A 409 30.25 13.54 0.96
C ALA A 409 30.39 15.01 0.53
N SER A 410 29.75 15.41 -0.57
CA SER A 410 29.82 16.79 -1.06
C SER A 410 29.15 17.81 -0.11
N PRO A 411 27.86 17.66 0.30
CA PRO A 411 27.25 18.58 1.26
C PRO A 411 27.96 18.58 2.62
N TYR A 412 28.51 17.45 3.07
CA TYR A 412 29.34 17.40 4.27
C TYR A 412 30.51 18.41 4.23
N ASP A 413 31.27 18.44 3.13
CA ASP A 413 32.41 19.34 2.98
C ASP A 413 31.98 20.81 3.08
N PHE A 414 30.87 21.19 2.43
CA PHE A 414 30.34 22.55 2.48
C PHE A 414 29.81 22.94 3.86
N LEU A 415 29.12 22.02 4.55
CA LEU A 415 28.66 22.25 5.92
C LEU A 415 29.84 22.47 6.87
N ASN A 416 30.89 21.66 6.74
CA ASN A 416 32.09 21.78 7.56
C ASN A 416 32.83 23.10 7.29
N GLN A 417 32.99 23.49 6.02
CA GLN A 417 33.57 24.78 5.62
C GLN A 417 32.77 25.98 6.13
N SER A 418 31.44 25.85 6.23
CA SER A 418 30.54 26.88 6.76
C SER A 418 30.57 26.98 8.29
N GLY A 419 31.41 26.21 8.97
CA GLY A 419 31.57 26.23 10.42
C GLY A 419 30.46 25.49 11.19
N MET A 420 29.55 24.81 10.49
CA MET A 420 28.48 24.04 11.14
C MET A 420 29.05 22.87 11.95
N HIS A 421 28.29 22.44 12.95
CA HIS A 421 28.60 21.20 13.66
C HIS A 421 28.07 20.02 12.85
N VAL A 422 28.85 19.53 11.89
CA VAL A 422 28.48 18.37 11.07
C VAL A 422 29.29 17.14 11.48
N VAL A 423 28.64 15.99 11.52
CA VAL A 423 29.19 14.69 11.90
C VAL A 423 29.04 13.72 10.71
N PRO A 424 30.14 13.22 10.13
CA PRO A 424 30.05 12.25 9.05
C PRO A 424 29.69 10.87 9.62
N VAL A 425 28.67 10.24 9.06
CA VAL A 425 28.24 8.89 9.44
C VAL A 425 28.59 7.93 8.30
N ASP A 426 29.51 7.00 8.54
CA ASP A 426 29.74 5.86 7.63
C ASP A 426 29.20 4.60 8.30
N VAL A 427 27.99 4.20 7.90
CA VAL A 427 27.26 3.07 8.51
C VAL A 427 27.93 1.70 8.30
N ARG A 428 28.98 1.62 7.46
CA ARG A 428 29.78 0.40 7.25
C ARG A 428 30.87 0.22 8.31
N GLN A 429 31.18 1.25 9.09
CA GLN A 429 32.17 1.16 10.17
C GLN A 429 31.78 0.12 11.21
N ALA A 430 32.78 -0.34 11.99
CA ALA A 430 32.55 -1.28 13.07
C ALA A 430 31.59 -0.68 14.11
N ALA A 431 30.71 -1.53 14.65
CA ALA A 431 29.90 -1.16 15.80
C ALA A 431 30.77 -0.99 17.04
N THR A 432 30.36 -0.09 17.93
CA THR A 432 31.06 0.28 19.16
C THR A 432 30.31 -0.12 20.43
N SER A 433 29.13 -0.73 20.28
CA SER A 433 28.25 -1.09 21.39
C SER A 433 27.65 -2.49 21.22
N PHE A 434 26.97 -2.94 22.27
CA PHE A 434 26.19 -4.18 22.32
C PHE A 434 24.70 -3.84 22.37
N ASP A 435 23.84 -4.84 22.17
CA ASP A 435 22.42 -4.72 22.47
C ASP A 435 22.19 -4.40 23.96
N ARG A 436 20.98 -3.98 24.34
CA ARG A 436 20.65 -3.61 25.73
C ARG A 436 20.98 -4.71 26.74
N SER A 437 20.90 -5.99 26.36
CA SER A 437 21.25 -7.11 27.25
C SER A 437 22.76 -7.29 27.45
N GLY A 438 23.60 -6.70 26.59
CA GLY A 438 25.05 -6.86 26.57
C GLY A 438 25.52 -8.22 26.03
N GLN A 439 24.63 -9.01 25.41
CA GLN A 439 24.94 -10.38 24.97
C GLN A 439 25.27 -10.48 23.48
N LEU A 440 24.65 -9.64 22.66
CA LEU A 440 24.78 -9.64 21.21
C LEU A 440 25.55 -8.40 20.75
N SER A 441 26.55 -8.61 19.90
CA SER A 441 27.25 -7.54 19.20
C SER A 441 26.56 -7.23 17.87
N PHE A 442 26.94 -6.12 17.24
CA PHE A 442 26.40 -5.72 15.94
C PHE A 442 27.42 -5.94 14.82
N PHE A 443 26.93 -6.32 13.63
CA PHE A 443 27.79 -6.56 12.47
C PHE A 443 28.52 -5.29 12.00
N ASN A 444 27.85 -4.14 12.07
CA ASN A 444 28.36 -2.82 11.69
C ASN A 444 27.54 -1.71 12.36
N LEU A 445 27.94 -0.46 12.19
CA LEU A 445 27.27 0.72 12.73
C LEU A 445 25.80 0.80 12.27
N ARG A 446 25.48 0.43 11.01
CA ARG A 446 24.08 0.33 10.55
C ARG A 446 23.25 -0.54 11.49
N SER A 447 23.73 -1.76 11.76
CA SER A 447 23.02 -2.72 12.58
C SER A 447 22.85 -2.22 14.01
N GLN A 448 23.87 -1.55 14.55
CA GLN A 448 23.82 -0.91 15.86
C GLN A 448 22.74 0.19 15.92
N LEU A 449 22.77 1.16 14.99
CA LEU A 449 21.87 2.31 15.04
C LEU A 449 20.40 1.87 14.92
N TRP A 450 20.08 1.00 13.96
CA TRP A 450 18.74 0.47 13.79
C TRP A 450 18.24 -0.30 15.02
N TRP A 451 19.10 -1.10 15.64
CA TRP A 451 18.71 -1.87 16.83
C TRP A 451 18.58 -1.01 18.08
N GLN A 452 19.43 0.01 18.24
CA GLN A 452 19.31 0.96 19.33
C GLN A 452 18.04 1.80 19.19
N PHE A 453 17.60 2.12 17.97
CA PHE A 453 16.32 2.78 17.76
C PHE A 453 15.13 1.88 18.08
N ARG A 454 15.17 0.61 17.63
CA ARG A 454 14.23 -0.42 18.06
C ARG A 454 14.09 -0.44 19.58
N GLU A 455 15.21 -0.48 20.29
CA GLU A 455 15.25 -0.44 21.74
C GLU A 455 14.65 0.87 22.29
N ALA A 456 14.99 2.03 21.73
CA ALA A 456 14.42 3.30 22.16
C ALA A 456 12.88 3.37 22.04
N LEU A 457 12.29 2.59 21.12
CA LEU A 457 10.83 2.50 20.91
C LEU A 457 10.12 1.47 21.81
N ASP A 458 10.87 0.63 22.52
CA ASP A 458 10.34 -0.49 23.29
C ASP A 458 9.41 -0.05 24.45
N PRO A 459 8.09 -0.32 24.37
CA PRO A 459 7.15 0.07 25.41
C PRO A 459 7.39 -0.61 26.75
N ALA A 460 7.98 -1.82 26.76
CA ALA A 460 8.27 -2.55 28.00
C ALA A 460 9.32 -1.84 28.86
N TYR A 461 10.09 -0.92 28.27
CA TYR A 461 11.11 -0.11 28.93
C TYR A 461 10.69 1.37 29.05
N GLY A 462 9.39 1.65 28.99
CA GLY A 462 8.85 2.97 29.25
C GLY A 462 9.21 3.99 28.16
N SER A 463 9.29 3.57 26.90
CA SER A 463 9.59 4.47 25.78
C SER A 463 8.67 5.70 25.79
N ILE A 464 9.30 6.87 25.73
CA ILE A 464 8.66 8.17 25.59
C ILE A 464 8.87 8.78 24.20
N VAL A 465 9.46 8.00 23.27
CA VAL A 465 9.73 8.49 21.92
C VAL A 465 8.43 8.85 21.23
N ALA A 466 8.42 10.01 20.57
CA ALA A 466 7.29 10.54 19.83
C ALA A 466 7.71 10.83 18.38
N LEU A 467 7.04 10.21 17.42
CA LEU A 467 7.33 10.29 15.98
C LEU A 467 6.19 10.95 15.22
N PRO A 468 6.44 11.73 14.17
CA PRO A 468 5.37 12.32 13.38
C PRO A 468 4.46 11.24 12.78
N ASP A 469 3.17 11.52 12.72
CA ASP A 469 2.15 10.63 12.14
C ASP A 469 2.23 10.65 10.61
N ASP A 470 3.28 10.02 10.09
CA ASP A 470 3.56 9.86 8.67
C ASP A 470 3.55 8.37 8.28
N PRO A 471 2.58 7.93 7.46
CA PRO A 471 2.51 6.55 6.97
C PRO A 471 3.77 6.10 6.21
N LYS A 472 4.45 7.02 5.50
CA LYS A 472 5.71 6.69 4.80
C LYS A 472 6.83 6.44 5.80
N LEU A 473 6.90 7.22 6.88
CA LEU A 473 7.86 6.99 7.94
C LEU A 473 7.60 5.64 8.64
N LEU A 474 6.34 5.32 8.94
CA LEU A 474 5.98 4.01 9.49
C LEU A 474 6.49 2.88 8.59
N ALA A 475 6.18 2.95 7.30
CA ALA A 475 6.59 1.94 6.33
C ALA A 475 8.12 1.83 6.21
N ASP A 476 8.87 2.94 6.35
CA ASP A 476 10.33 2.94 6.30
C ASP A 476 10.98 2.33 7.54
N LEU A 477 10.43 2.61 8.73
CA LEU A 477 10.95 2.08 9.99
C LEU A 477 10.67 0.60 10.17
N THR A 478 9.54 0.11 9.64
CA THR A 478 9.15 -1.30 9.70
C THR A 478 9.67 -2.12 8.53
N ALA A 479 10.27 -1.50 7.52
CA ALA A 479 10.81 -2.24 6.37
C ALA A 479 12.04 -3.12 6.69
N PRO A 480 13.08 -2.67 7.40
CA PRO A 480 14.33 -3.42 7.51
C PRO A 480 14.17 -4.73 8.30
N ARG A 481 14.76 -5.79 7.77
CA ARG A 481 14.87 -7.07 8.47
C ARG A 481 16.24 -7.25 9.12
N TRP A 482 16.35 -8.15 10.09
CA TRP A 482 17.61 -8.59 10.66
C TRP A 482 17.82 -10.09 10.51
N SER A 483 19.08 -10.48 10.61
CA SER A 483 19.52 -11.87 10.70
C SER A 483 20.65 -11.98 11.70
N LEU A 484 20.89 -13.19 12.19
CA LEU A 484 22.00 -13.48 13.06
C LEU A 484 23.18 -14.05 12.25
N GLN A 485 24.34 -13.39 12.31
CA GLN A 485 25.58 -13.87 11.72
C GLN A 485 26.59 -14.21 12.82
N GLY A 486 26.60 -15.46 13.27
CA GLY A 486 27.34 -15.86 14.46
C GLY A 486 26.71 -15.27 15.71
N LYS A 487 27.43 -14.38 16.41
CA LYS A 487 26.91 -13.58 17.55
C LYS A 487 26.50 -12.15 17.16
N ASN A 488 26.63 -11.80 15.88
CA ASN A 488 26.38 -10.45 15.40
C ASN A 488 24.95 -10.32 14.87
N ILE A 489 24.21 -9.34 15.39
CA ILE A 489 22.98 -8.86 14.77
C ILE A 489 23.37 -8.12 13.48
N LYS A 490 22.75 -8.49 12.36
CA LYS A 490 22.96 -7.87 11.06
C LYS A 490 21.65 -7.35 10.50
N ALA A 491 21.55 -6.03 10.36
CA ALA A 491 20.46 -5.38 9.64
C ALA A 491 20.62 -5.57 8.12
N GLU A 492 19.49 -5.69 7.44
CA GLU A 492 19.41 -5.74 5.98
C GLU A 492 20.03 -4.49 5.35
N SER A 493 20.75 -4.69 4.23
CA SER A 493 21.40 -3.61 3.51
C SER A 493 20.38 -2.70 2.81
N ARG A 494 20.75 -1.46 2.49
CA ARG A 494 19.86 -0.56 1.73
C ARG A 494 19.55 -1.17 0.36
N GLU A 495 20.55 -1.76 -0.28
CA GLU A 495 20.43 -2.41 -1.58
C GLU A 495 19.45 -3.59 -1.54
N ASP A 496 19.47 -4.41 -0.49
CA ASP A 496 18.59 -5.57 -0.37
C ASP A 496 17.15 -5.17 0.00
N ILE A 497 16.98 -4.13 0.83
CA ILE A 497 15.65 -3.53 1.06
C ILE A 497 15.09 -3.02 -0.28
N VAL A 498 15.85 -2.23 -1.04
CA VAL A 498 15.42 -1.70 -2.35
C VAL A 498 15.06 -2.83 -3.31
N LYS A 499 15.84 -3.91 -3.38
CA LYS A 499 15.51 -5.08 -4.21
C LYS A 499 14.20 -5.75 -3.77
N ARG A 500 13.92 -5.80 -2.47
CA ARG A 500 12.74 -6.48 -1.92
C ARG A 500 11.46 -5.66 -2.07
N ILE A 501 11.48 -4.39 -1.66
CA ILE A 501 10.27 -3.55 -1.59
C ILE A 501 10.17 -2.53 -2.75
N GLY A 502 11.20 -2.42 -3.59
CA GLY A 502 11.19 -1.58 -4.80
C GLY A 502 11.44 -0.09 -4.57
N ARG A 503 11.77 0.32 -3.34
CA ARG A 503 12.10 1.70 -2.96
C ARG A 503 13.06 1.73 -1.78
N SER A 504 13.73 2.87 -1.59
CA SER A 504 14.63 3.08 -0.46
C SER A 504 13.87 3.57 0.79
N PRO A 505 14.26 3.17 2.01
CA PRO A 505 13.65 3.63 3.27
C PRO A 505 14.30 4.93 3.76
N ASP A 506 14.16 6.00 2.98
CA ASP A 506 14.92 7.25 3.17
C ASP A 506 14.49 8.02 4.42
N ARG A 507 13.19 8.06 4.74
CA ARG A 507 12.68 8.72 5.97
C ARG A 507 13.14 7.98 7.22
N GLY A 508 13.07 6.66 7.19
CA GLY A 508 13.58 5.82 8.27
C GLY A 508 15.07 6.05 8.47
N SER A 509 15.85 6.11 7.39
CA SER A 509 17.29 6.33 7.47
C SER A 509 17.64 7.71 8.08
N ALA A 510 16.91 8.76 7.71
CA ALA A 510 17.06 10.10 8.30
C ALA A 510 16.71 10.15 9.80
N ILE A 511 15.64 9.46 10.25
CA ILE A 511 15.32 9.32 11.69
C ILE A 511 16.44 8.60 12.45
N ILE A 512 16.97 7.52 11.89
CA ILE A 512 18.07 6.76 12.49
C ILE A 512 19.34 7.62 12.64
N MET A 513 19.60 8.53 11.71
CA MET A 513 20.69 9.50 11.84
C MET A 513 20.39 10.55 12.91
N ALA A 514 19.17 11.11 12.94
CA ALA A 514 18.76 12.07 13.96
C ALA A 514 18.82 11.50 15.38
N GLN A 515 18.68 10.18 15.53
CA GLN A 515 18.81 9.49 16.82
C GLN A 515 20.24 9.56 17.40
N ILE A 516 21.28 9.77 16.59
CA ILE A 516 22.66 9.74 17.07
C ILE A 516 22.85 10.85 18.12
N ASP A 517 23.26 10.46 19.32
CA ASP A 517 23.53 11.42 20.39
C ASP A 517 24.96 11.96 20.29
N THR A 518 25.10 13.23 19.98
CA THR A 518 26.40 13.92 19.89
C THR A 518 26.33 15.23 20.67
N PRO A 519 27.16 15.43 21.70
CA PRO A 519 27.13 16.67 22.47
C PRO A 519 27.41 17.89 21.59
N LYS A 520 26.63 18.97 21.76
CA LYS A 520 26.80 20.21 20.99
C LYS A 520 28.23 20.74 21.14
N ARG A 521 28.89 21.07 20.03
CA ARG A 521 30.30 21.51 19.98
C ARG A 521 30.62 22.65 20.95
N HIS A 522 29.71 23.63 21.07
CA HIS A 522 29.91 24.77 21.96
C HIS A 522 29.85 24.39 23.45
N ILE A 523 29.02 23.41 23.84
CA ILE A 523 28.99 22.87 25.20
C ILE A 523 30.32 22.20 25.52
N MET A 524 30.84 21.36 24.62
CA MET A 524 32.14 20.73 24.78
C MET A 524 33.27 21.77 24.92
N GLN A 525 33.27 22.81 24.09
CA GLN A 525 34.26 23.89 24.16
C GLN A 525 34.21 24.65 25.49
N MET A 526 33.00 24.92 26.03
CA MET A 526 32.86 25.56 27.34
C MET A 526 33.39 24.69 28.49
N VAL A 527 33.14 23.38 28.46
CA VAL A 527 33.66 22.44 29.46
C VAL A 527 35.20 22.39 29.45
N HIS A 528 35.80 22.32 28.25
CA HIS A 528 37.27 22.29 28.10
C HIS A 528 37.91 23.65 28.45
N GLY A 529 37.31 24.78 28.05
CA GLY A 529 37.79 26.12 28.40
C GLY A 529 37.70 26.44 29.89
N SER A 530 36.68 25.92 30.58
CA SER A 530 36.55 26.05 32.04
C SER A 530 37.59 25.24 32.81
N ARG A 531 38.03 24.10 32.26
CA ARG A 531 39.09 23.27 32.82
C ARG A 531 40.46 23.94 32.66
N ALA A 532 40.74 24.51 31.49
CA ALA A 532 41.97 25.28 31.24
C ALA A 532 42.07 26.56 32.11
N ARG A 533 40.94 27.23 32.41
CA ARG A 533 40.90 28.37 33.34
C ARG A 533 41.11 27.99 34.80
N ARG A 534 40.81 26.75 35.21
CA ARG A 534 41.07 26.25 36.57
C ARG A 534 42.53 25.85 36.78
N GLU A 535 43.26 25.53 35.71
CA GLU A 535 44.69 25.21 35.73
C GLU A 535 45.59 26.46 35.58
N TYR A 536 45.00 27.63 35.31
CA TYR A 536 45.73 28.89 35.25
C TYR A 536 45.73 29.57 36.63
N ASP A 537 46.84 29.46 37.35
CA ASP A 537 47.16 30.31 38.50
C ASP A 537 47.90 31.56 38.01
N PRO A 538 47.31 32.77 38.09
CA PRO A 538 48.00 34.00 37.71
C PRO A 538 49.10 34.43 38.72
N TYR A 539 49.35 33.66 39.78
CA TYR A 539 50.37 33.93 40.80
C TYR A 539 51.45 32.84 40.93
N GLU A 540 51.51 31.85 40.03
CA GLU A 540 52.71 31.01 39.82
C GLU A 540 53.60 31.51 38.68
#